data_AF-W1JCX2-F1
#
_entry.id   AF-W1JCX2-F1
#
_cell.length_a   1.000
_cell.length_b   1.000
_cell.length_c   1.000
_cell.angle_alpha   90.00
_cell.angle_beta   90.00
_cell.angle_gamma   90.00
#
_symmetry.space_group_name_H-M   'P 1'
#
loop_
_entity.id
_entity.type
_entity.pdbx_description
1 polymer ?
#
loop_
_entity_poly.entity_id
_entity_poly.type
_entity_poly.pdbx_seq_one_letter_code
_entity_poly.pdbx_strand_id
1 'polypeptide(L)'
;MDIHPDNLLITSEGLKLIDWEYATDVDIGFSLATLFKGNQWDEIQQKTFLNYYCTYASGYIDIVLLEQKIKQWEPWVRYMMLMWYEVRWQRTKEPQFSALAHPLRLSFSLAF
;
A
#
# COMPACT_ATOMS: atom_id res chain seq x y z
N MET A 1 -5.75 4.52 1.46
CA MET A 1 -4.88 3.55 2.17
C MET A 1 -5.25 2.12 1.84
N ASP A 2 -6.54 1.75 1.82
CA ASP A 2 -6.97 0.35 1.67
C ASP A 2 -7.53 0.00 0.28
N ILE A 3 -6.76 0.29 -0.77
CA ILE A 3 -7.15 -0.02 -2.16
C ILE A 3 -6.56 -1.37 -2.54
N HIS A 4 -7.41 -2.40 -2.66
CA HIS A 4 -7.05 -3.75 -3.10
C HIS A 4 -8.24 -4.41 -3.83
N PRO A 5 -8.06 -5.58 -4.49
CA PRO A 5 -9.09 -6.19 -5.33
C PRO A 5 -10.45 -6.42 -4.66
N ASP A 6 -10.49 -6.74 -3.36
CA ASP A 6 -11.76 -6.99 -2.67
C ASP A 6 -12.57 -5.70 -2.43
N ASN A 7 -11.91 -4.53 -2.49
CA ASN A 7 -12.53 -3.21 -2.42
C ASN A 7 -12.80 -2.61 -3.81
N LEU A 8 -12.75 -3.42 -4.87
CA LEU A 8 -13.06 -3.03 -6.25
C LEU A 8 -14.32 -3.72 -6.76
N LEU A 9 -15.25 -2.92 -7.28
CA LEU A 9 -16.43 -3.41 -7.99
C LEU A 9 -16.30 -3.10 -9.48
N ILE A 10 -16.41 -4.14 -10.31
CA ILE A 10 -16.54 -3.99 -11.76
C ILE A 10 -18.03 -3.93 -12.09
N THR A 11 -18.48 -2.77 -12.54
CA THR A 11 -19.89 -2.53 -12.91
C THR A 11 -20.01 -2.26 -14.40
N SER A 12 -21.24 -2.27 -14.93
CA SER A 12 -21.51 -1.85 -16.31
C SER A 12 -21.11 -0.39 -16.59
N GLU A 13 -20.98 0.43 -15.55
CA GLU A 13 -20.53 1.82 -15.64
C GLU A 13 -19.03 1.99 -15.40
N GLY A 14 -18.29 0.89 -15.26
CA GLY A 14 -16.86 0.88 -14.97
C GLY A 14 -16.53 0.54 -13.52
N LEU A 15 -15.27 0.83 -13.15
CA LEU A 15 -14.69 0.48 -11.86
C LEU A 15 -15.21 1.42 -10.76
N LYS A 16 -15.63 0.85 -9.63
CA LYS A 16 -16.00 1.61 -8.42
C LYS A 16 -15.14 1.15 -7.25
N LEU A 17 -14.67 2.11 -6.46
CA LEU A 17 -13.98 1.88 -5.19
C LEU A 17 -15.00 1.92 -4.05
N ILE A 18 -14.93 0.95 -3.15
CA ILE A 18 -15.75 0.88 -1.95
C ILE A 18 -14.88 0.88 -0.69
N ASP A 19 -15.54 0.82 0.47
CA ASP A 19 -14.91 0.68 1.78
C ASP A 19 -13.94 1.82 2.15
N TRP A 20 -14.50 3.02 2.32
CA TRP A 20 -13.75 4.25 2.60
C TRP A 20 -13.42 4.45 4.09
N GLU A 21 -13.54 3.43 4.95
CA GLU A 21 -13.40 3.61 6.40
C GLU A 21 -12.00 4.05 6.84
N TYR A 22 -10.97 3.74 6.03
CA TYR A 22 -9.59 4.17 6.24
C TYR A 22 -9.19 5.39 5.38
N ALA A 23 -10.16 6.10 4.79
CA ALA A 23 -9.88 7.31 4.02
C ALA A 23 -9.47 8.46 4.97
N THR A 24 -8.36 9.11 4.66
CA THR A 24 -7.89 10.29 5.39
C THR A 24 -6.99 11.13 4.48
N ASP A 25 -6.80 12.40 4.84
CA ASP A 25 -5.88 13.30 4.16
C ASP A 25 -4.44 12.91 4.51
N VAL A 26 -3.70 12.43 3.50
CA VAL A 26 -2.33 11.92 3.65
C VAL A 26 -1.46 12.42 2.51
N ASP A 27 -0.15 12.43 2.73
CA ASP A 27 0.78 12.65 1.62
C ASP A 27 0.56 11.58 0.52
N ILE A 28 0.52 12.03 -0.73
CA ILE A 28 0.26 11.15 -1.88
C ILE A 28 1.32 10.04 -2.00
N GLY A 29 2.57 10.30 -1.63
CA GLY A 29 3.63 9.30 -1.63
C GLY A 29 3.35 8.18 -0.64
N PHE A 30 2.80 8.52 0.54
CA PHE A 30 2.36 7.54 1.52
C PHE A 30 1.17 6.71 1.01
N SER A 31 0.18 7.34 0.37
CA SER A 31 -0.97 6.62 -0.20
C SER A 31 -0.54 5.64 -1.28
N LEU A 32 0.35 6.05 -2.20
CA LEU A 32 0.87 5.20 -3.26
C LEU A 32 1.82 4.12 -2.75
N ALA A 33 2.66 4.41 -1.76
CA ALA A 33 3.47 3.40 -1.09
C ALA A 33 2.59 2.31 -0.45
N THR A 34 1.48 2.70 0.18
CA THR A 34 0.51 1.75 0.76
C THR A 34 -0.16 0.91 -0.32
N LEU A 35 -0.60 1.53 -1.44
CA LEU A 35 -1.16 0.81 -2.59
C LEU A 35 -0.17 -0.24 -3.12
N PHE A 36 1.09 0.15 -3.34
CA PHE A 36 2.09 -0.73 -3.93
C PHE A 36 2.48 -1.88 -3.00
N LYS A 37 2.70 -1.60 -1.72
CA LYS A 37 3.08 -2.64 -0.75
C LYS A 37 1.91 -3.55 -0.38
N GLY A 38 0.71 -3.01 -0.24
CA GLY A 38 -0.51 -3.79 0.05
C GLY A 38 -0.85 -4.77 -1.07
N ASN A 39 -0.61 -4.39 -2.34
CA ASN A 39 -0.87 -5.25 -3.50
C ASN A 39 0.37 -6.02 -4.00
N GLN A 40 1.50 -5.93 -3.30
CA GLN A 40 2.75 -6.61 -3.65
C GLN A 40 3.24 -6.30 -5.08
N TRP A 41 3.06 -5.05 -5.53
CA TRP A 41 3.49 -4.65 -6.86
C TRP A 41 5.00 -4.58 -6.99
N ASP A 42 5.54 -5.17 -8.05
CA ASP A 42 6.95 -5.07 -8.39
C ASP A 42 7.32 -3.68 -8.96
N GLU A 43 8.61 -3.43 -9.16
CA GLU A 43 9.09 -2.13 -9.67
C GLU A 43 8.55 -1.80 -11.07
N ILE A 44 8.28 -2.80 -11.91
CA ILE A 44 7.78 -2.60 -13.28
C ILE A 44 6.31 -2.14 -13.21
N GLN A 45 5.50 -2.79 -12.39
CA GLN A 45 4.11 -2.43 -12.14
C GLN A 45 4.00 -1.03 -11.53
N GLN A 46 4.86 -0.71 -10.56
CA GLN A 46 4.91 0.62 -9.95
C GLN A 46 5.26 1.71 -10.98
N LYS A 47 6.32 1.52 -11.77
CA LYS A 47 6.71 2.47 -12.83
C LYS A 47 5.62 2.64 -13.89
N THR A 48 4.99 1.54 -14.29
CA THR A 48 3.89 1.57 -15.26
C THR A 48 2.73 2.40 -14.73
N PHE A 49 2.34 2.17 -13.47
CA PHE A 49 1.28 2.93 -12.82
C PHE A 49 1.63 4.41 -12.69
N LEU A 50 2.83 4.74 -12.19
CA LEU A 50 3.25 6.13 -11.98
C LEU A 50 3.34 6.90 -13.30
N ASN A 51 3.84 6.27 -14.37
CA ASN A 51 3.85 6.90 -15.69
C ASN A 51 2.42 7.20 -16.17
N TYR A 52 1.48 6.28 -15.97
CA TYR A 52 0.08 6.54 -16.31
C TYR A 52 -0.53 7.67 -15.47
N TYR A 53 -0.33 7.60 -14.16
CA TYR A 53 -0.88 8.53 -13.18
C TYR A 53 -0.39 9.97 -13.37
N CYS A 54 0.91 10.16 -13.62
CA CYS A 54 1.50 11.48 -13.83
C CYS A 54 1.23 12.02 -15.24
N THR A 55 1.40 11.19 -16.28
CA THR A 55 1.37 11.66 -17.67
C THR A 55 -0.04 11.76 -18.23
N TYR A 56 -0.86 10.73 -18.04
CA TYR A 56 -2.18 10.65 -18.70
C TYR A 56 -3.30 11.17 -17.80
N ALA A 57 -3.25 10.88 -16.51
CA ALA A 57 -4.26 11.33 -15.56
C ALA A 57 -3.96 12.72 -14.97
N SER A 58 -2.76 13.27 -15.21
CA SER A 58 -2.28 14.52 -14.61
C SER A 58 -2.42 14.55 -13.08
N GLY A 59 -2.34 13.39 -12.42
CA GLY A 59 -2.58 13.24 -10.99
C GLY A 59 -1.46 13.82 -10.12
N TYR A 60 -0.25 13.95 -10.69
CA TYR A 60 0.88 14.63 -10.06
C TYR A 60 1.86 15.12 -11.14
N ILE A 61 2.41 16.32 -10.96
CA ILE A 61 3.19 17.00 -12.00
C ILE A 61 4.64 16.46 -12.06
N ASP A 62 5.27 16.26 -10.89
CA ASP A 62 6.68 15.90 -10.80
C ASP A 62 6.84 14.43 -10.41
N ILE A 63 7.01 13.57 -11.41
CA ILE A 63 7.17 12.12 -11.20
C ILE A 63 8.41 11.79 -10.36
N VAL A 64 9.50 12.56 -10.51
CA VAL A 64 10.75 12.31 -9.78
C VAL A 64 10.56 12.62 -8.30
N LEU A 65 9.92 13.75 -7.99
CA LEU A 65 9.56 14.09 -6.62
C LEU A 65 8.58 13.08 -6.02
N LEU A 66 7.61 12.59 -6.81
CA LEU A 66 6.65 11.60 -6.34
C LEU A 66 7.34 10.27 -5.98
N GLU A 67 8.22 9.76 -6.84
CA GLU A 67 9.01 8.56 -6.57
C GLU A 67 9.86 8.71 -5.31
N GLN A 68 10.47 9.88 -5.10
CA GLN A 68 11.22 10.18 -3.88
C GLN A 68 10.32 10.13 -2.63
N LYS A 69 9.13 10.74 -2.68
CA LYS A 69 8.17 10.69 -1.56
C LYS A 69 7.72 9.26 -1.25
N ILE A 70 7.37 8.48 -2.28
CA ILE A 70 6.98 7.06 -2.12
C ILE A 70 8.10 6.30 -1.41
N LYS A 71 9.35 6.46 -1.87
CA LYS A 71 10.52 5.81 -1.28
C LYS A 71 10.77 6.24 0.17
N GLN A 72 10.58 7.52 0.49
CA GLN A 72 10.72 8.03 1.87
C GLN A 72 9.65 7.45 2.80
N TRP A 73 8.44 7.20 2.31
CA TRP A 73 7.36 6.62 3.08
C TRP A 73 7.41 5.10 3.21
N GLU A 74 8.09 4.40 2.29
CA GLU A 74 8.12 2.94 2.27
C GLU A 74 8.49 2.28 3.62
N PRO A 75 9.55 2.71 4.35
CA PRO A 75 9.87 2.13 5.65
C PRO A 75 8.73 2.28 6.68
N TRP A 76 8.05 3.42 6.67
CA TRP A 76 6.94 3.72 7.59
C TRP A 76 5.69 2.91 7.25
N VAL A 77 5.37 2.78 5.97
CA VAL A 77 4.27 1.90 5.51
C VAL A 77 4.54 0.45 5.91
N ARG A 78 5.77 -0.04 5.69
CA ARG A 78 6.16 -1.40 6.10
C ARG A 78 6.07 -1.61 7.60
N TYR A 79 6.46 -0.61 8.39
CA TYR A 79 6.35 -0.65 9.84
C TYR A 79 4.87 -0.65 10.28
N MET A 80 4.03 0.20 9.68
CA MET A 80 2.58 0.22 9.93
C MET A 80 1.93 -1.12 9.61
N MET A 81 2.27 -1.73 8.46
CA MET A 81 1.77 -3.07 8.09
C MET A 81 2.20 -4.12 9.11
N LEU A 82 3.46 -4.12 9.54
CA LEU A 82 3.94 -5.02 10.59
C LEU A 82 3.10 -4.85 11.86
N MET A 83 2.96 -3.63 12.37
CA MET A 83 2.20 -3.35 13.59
C MET A 83 0.73 -3.79 13.46
N TRP A 84 0.12 -3.58 12.30
CA TRP A 84 -1.24 -4.02 12.05
C TRP A 84 -1.35 -5.56 12.07
N TYR A 85 -0.45 -6.27 11.38
CA TYR A 85 -0.42 -7.74 11.40
C TYR A 85 -0.17 -8.29 12.80
N GLU A 86 0.73 -7.69 13.59
CA GLU A 86 0.96 -8.10 14.98
C GLU A 86 -0.31 -7.97 15.83
N VAL A 87 -0.98 -6.82 15.78
CA VAL A 87 -2.19 -6.57 16.56
C VAL A 87 -3.31 -7.51 16.12
N ARG A 88 -3.49 -7.72 14.81
CA ARG A 88 -4.50 -8.64 14.27
C ARG A 88 -4.22 -10.07 14.70
N TRP A 89 -2.97 -10.53 14.60
CA TRP A 89 -2.58 -11.86 15.07
C TRP A 89 -2.82 -12.01 16.58
N GLN A 90 -2.43 -11.03 17.40
CA GLN A 90 -2.62 -11.11 18.85
C GLN A 90 -4.10 -11.24 19.25
N ARG A 91 -5.01 -10.58 18.53
CA ARG A 91 -6.45 -10.61 18.81
C ARG A 91 -7.17 -11.84 18.26
N THR A 92 -6.84 -12.27 17.05
CA THR A 92 -7.59 -13.31 16.32
C THR A 92 -6.94 -14.69 16.41
N LYS A 93 -5.62 -14.72 16.62
CA LYS A 93 -4.77 -15.92 16.51
C LYS A 93 -4.79 -16.60 15.14
N GLU A 94 -5.27 -15.91 14.10
CA GLU A 94 -5.26 -16.43 12.74
C GLU A 94 -3.81 -16.51 12.19
N PRO A 95 -3.39 -17.68 11.67
CA PRO A 95 -1.99 -17.90 11.28
C PRO A 95 -1.54 -17.02 10.11
N GLN A 96 -2.46 -16.59 9.25
CA GLN A 96 -2.19 -15.72 8.10
C GLN A 96 -1.51 -14.41 8.50
N PHE A 97 -1.92 -13.78 9.61
CA PHE A 97 -1.32 -12.53 10.07
C PHE A 97 0.10 -12.73 10.58
N SER A 98 0.40 -13.86 11.23
CA SER A 98 1.78 -14.20 11.60
C SER A 98 2.66 -14.46 10.38
N ALA A 99 2.11 -15.12 9.34
CA ALA A 99 2.83 -15.36 8.10
C ALA A 99 3.16 -14.04 7.37
N LEU A 100 2.22 -13.09 7.35
CA LEU A 100 2.42 -11.75 6.77
C LEU A 100 3.41 -10.90 7.59
N ALA A 101 3.40 -11.00 8.92
CA ALA A 101 4.33 -10.28 9.79
C ALA A 101 5.78 -10.79 9.67
N HIS A 102 5.98 -12.09 9.47
CA HIS A 102 7.30 -12.72 9.48
C HIS A 102 8.36 -12.08 8.56
N PRO A 103 8.12 -11.88 7.25
CA PRO A 103 9.11 -11.22 6.38
C PRO A 103 9.40 -9.77 6.80
N LEU A 104 8.39 -9.07 7.35
CA LEU A 104 8.58 -7.71 7.85
C LEU A 104 9.44 -7.69 9.12
N ARG A 105 9.22 -8.60 10.08
CA ARG A 105 10.06 -8.77 11.28
C ARG A 105 11.53 -8.94 10.91
N LEU A 106 11.83 -9.87 9.98
CA LEU A 106 13.19 -10.09 9.48
C LEU A 106 13.79 -8.82 8.90
N SER A 107 13.00 -8.08 8.12
CA SER A 107 13.47 -6.84 7.51
C SER A 107 13.76 -5.71 8.49
N PHE A 108 13.16 -5.75 9.68
CA PHE A 108 13.45 -4.85 10.80
C PHE A 108 14.41 -5.46 11.84
N SER A 109 14.96 -6.65 11.58
CA SER A 109 15.83 -7.39 12.52
C SER A 109 15.16 -7.68 13.88
N LEU A 110 13.84 -7.86 13.89
CA LEU A 110 13.03 -8.23 15.04
C LEU A 110 12.85 -9.75 15.08
N ALA A 111 13.95 -10.49 15.25
CA ALA A 111 13.89 -11.95 15.35
C ALA A 111 13.55 -12.37 16.78
N PHE A 112 12.26 -12.63 17.03
CA PHE A 112 11.75 -13.31 18.23
C PHE A 112 10.85 -14.46 17.79
#